data_AF-A0A2N2XHN0-F1
#
_entry.id   AF-A0A2N2XHN0-F1
#
_cell.length_a   1.000
_cell.length_b   1.000
_cell.length_c   1.000
_cell.angle_alpha   90.00
_cell.angle_beta   90.00
_cell.angle_gamma   90.00
#
_symmetry.space_group_name_H-M   'P 1'
#
loop_
_entity.id
_entity.type
_entity.pdbx_description
1 polymer ?
#
loop_
_entity_poly.entity_id
_entity_poly.type
_entity_poly.pdbx_seq_one_letter_code
_entity_poly.pdbx_strand_id
1 'polypeptide(L)'
;KAELSATEPNLSFTIEKAPMPAALMDKATQWSVTNAIYGCPNGVIRMSDSMPGLVETSNNLASVATIAGKVKISCLLRSSVDSAKDDLAAMLSSVFELAGADVQLDGGYPGWKPNMDSPILKKMQDIYQKLYGKIPEIKAIHAGLECGLLGGVYPNWDMISFGPTIRSPHSPDERVNIETVQKFWDFLVATLKDVPVK
;
A
#
# COMPACT_ATOMS: atom_id res chain seq x y z
N LYS A 1 -19.42 -11.68 -15.57
CA LYS A 1 -18.32 -11.45 -16.56
C LYS A 1 -18.52 -10.19 -17.39
N ALA A 2 -19.71 -9.89 -17.92
CA ALA A 2 -19.92 -8.71 -18.76
C ALA A 2 -19.47 -7.39 -18.08
N GLU A 3 -19.86 -7.19 -16.81
CA GLU A 3 -19.53 -5.97 -16.05
C GLU A 3 -18.03 -5.78 -15.76
N LEU A 4 -17.26 -6.87 -15.60
CA LEU A 4 -15.83 -6.83 -15.26
C LEU A 4 -14.92 -7.04 -16.47
N SER A 5 -15.47 -7.22 -17.67
CA SER A 5 -14.72 -7.69 -18.84
C SER A 5 -13.55 -6.78 -19.25
N ALA A 6 -13.66 -5.47 -19.02
CA ALA A 6 -12.60 -4.51 -19.32
C ALA A 6 -11.42 -4.59 -18.34
N THR A 7 -11.69 -4.83 -17.05
CA THR A 7 -10.69 -4.83 -15.97
C THR A 7 -10.13 -6.23 -15.73
N GLU A 8 -10.98 -7.25 -15.79
CA GLU A 8 -10.69 -8.66 -15.48
C GLU A 8 -10.99 -9.56 -16.70
N PRO A 9 -10.30 -9.38 -17.83
CA PRO A 9 -10.59 -10.12 -19.07
C PRO A 9 -10.42 -11.64 -18.91
N ASN A 10 -9.55 -12.03 -17.98
CA ASN A 10 -9.17 -13.42 -17.72
C ASN A 10 -9.97 -14.07 -16.57
N LEU A 11 -10.95 -13.39 -15.97
CA LEU A 11 -11.77 -13.96 -14.91
C LEU A 11 -12.56 -15.18 -15.44
N SER A 12 -12.44 -16.29 -14.72
CA SER A 12 -13.15 -17.54 -14.99
C SER A 12 -13.52 -18.25 -13.69
N PHE A 13 -14.61 -18.99 -13.71
CA PHE A 13 -15.06 -19.85 -12.61
C PHE A 13 -15.15 -21.27 -13.14
N THR A 14 -14.58 -22.23 -12.40
CA THR A 14 -14.70 -23.66 -12.67
C THR A 14 -15.42 -24.35 -11.52
N ILE A 15 -16.08 -25.45 -11.82
CA ILE A 15 -16.69 -26.31 -10.81
C ILE A 15 -16.14 -27.71 -11.07
N GLU A 16 -15.45 -28.26 -10.10
CA GLU A 16 -14.80 -29.56 -10.20
C GLU A 16 -15.33 -30.46 -9.09
N LYS A 17 -15.53 -31.74 -9.41
CA LYS A 17 -15.93 -32.73 -8.42
C LYS A 17 -14.75 -33.01 -7.49
N ALA A 18 -14.93 -32.77 -6.19
CA ALA A 18 -13.95 -33.08 -5.16
C ALA A 18 -14.33 -34.34 -4.36
N PRO A 19 -13.36 -35.07 -3.77
CA PRO A 19 -13.63 -36.09 -2.76
C PRO A 19 -14.34 -35.48 -1.54
N MET A 20 -15.20 -36.26 -0.88
CA MET A 20 -15.82 -35.84 0.38
C MET A 20 -14.74 -35.74 1.47
N PRO A 21 -14.59 -34.60 2.16
CA PRO A 21 -13.64 -34.46 3.26
C PRO A 21 -14.12 -35.25 4.50
N ALA A 22 -13.19 -35.55 5.41
CA ALA A 22 -13.51 -36.24 6.66
C ALA A 22 -14.36 -35.40 7.64
N ALA A 23 -14.30 -34.07 7.51
CA ALA A 23 -15.07 -33.12 8.30
C ALA A 23 -15.44 -31.89 7.47
N LEU A 24 -16.52 -31.22 7.88
CA LEU A 24 -17.02 -29.99 7.28
C LEU A 24 -17.11 -28.91 8.36
N MET A 25 -16.96 -27.66 7.93
CA MET A 25 -17.31 -26.51 8.76
C MET A 25 -18.82 -26.56 9.07
N ASP A 26 -19.25 -26.22 10.28
CA ASP A 26 -20.66 -26.18 10.60
C ASP A 26 -21.36 -25.01 9.86
N LYS A 27 -22.68 -25.13 9.70
CA LYS A 27 -23.45 -24.18 8.90
C LYS A 27 -23.42 -22.75 9.46
N ALA A 28 -23.38 -22.59 10.79
CA ALA A 28 -23.35 -21.26 11.39
C ALA A 28 -22.01 -20.57 11.10
N THR A 29 -20.90 -21.28 11.28
CA THR A 29 -19.56 -20.76 10.96
C THR A 29 -19.41 -20.45 9.48
N GLN A 30 -19.93 -21.31 8.58
CA GLN A 30 -19.91 -21.02 7.12
C GLN A 30 -20.59 -19.70 6.79
N TRP A 31 -21.76 -19.43 7.38
CA TRP A 31 -22.49 -18.19 7.19
C TRP A 31 -21.74 -16.99 7.76
N SER A 32 -21.24 -17.09 9.00
CA SER A 32 -20.49 -16.01 9.64
C SER A 32 -19.24 -15.63 8.84
N VAL A 33 -18.43 -16.61 8.41
CA VAL A 33 -17.22 -16.36 7.62
C VAL A 33 -17.56 -15.73 6.27
N THR A 34 -18.55 -16.26 5.55
CA THR A 34 -18.92 -15.74 4.23
C THR A 34 -19.45 -14.31 4.33
N ASN A 35 -20.30 -14.02 5.31
CA ASN A 35 -20.86 -12.69 5.52
C ASN A 35 -19.80 -11.70 6.01
N ALA A 36 -18.85 -12.12 6.85
CA ALA A 36 -17.74 -11.27 7.30
C ALA A 36 -16.81 -10.90 6.13
N ILE A 37 -16.47 -11.87 5.27
CA ILE A 37 -15.67 -11.60 4.07
C ILE A 37 -16.40 -10.64 3.14
N TYR A 38 -17.70 -10.84 2.93
CA TYR A 38 -18.51 -9.95 2.10
C TYR A 38 -18.66 -8.54 2.70
N GLY A 39 -18.80 -8.43 4.02
CA GLY A 39 -18.93 -7.17 4.74
C GLY A 39 -17.62 -6.45 5.01
N CYS A 40 -16.47 -7.11 4.83
CA CYS A 40 -15.15 -6.52 5.06
C CYS A 40 -14.90 -5.36 4.09
N PRO A 41 -14.64 -4.14 4.57
CA PRO A 41 -14.23 -3.04 3.70
C PRO A 41 -12.99 -3.44 2.87
N ASN A 42 -13.02 -3.23 1.56
CA ASN A 42 -11.92 -3.60 0.67
C ASN A 42 -11.78 -2.62 -0.49
N GLY A 43 -10.54 -2.28 -0.85
CA GLY A 43 -10.22 -1.27 -1.84
C GLY A 43 -10.09 0.14 -1.25
N VAL A 44 -10.39 1.15 -2.07
CA VAL A 44 -10.32 2.57 -1.68
C VAL A 44 -11.47 2.91 -0.74
N ILE A 45 -11.14 3.43 0.44
CA ILE A 45 -12.11 3.94 1.41
C ILE A 45 -12.28 5.45 1.24
N ARG A 46 -11.17 6.16 1.01
CA ARG A 46 -11.16 7.62 0.91
C ARG A 46 -10.05 8.13 -0.01
N MET A 47 -10.37 9.13 -0.84
CA MET A 47 -9.40 9.91 -1.62
C MET A 47 -8.95 11.13 -0.81
N SER A 48 -7.71 11.60 -1.03
CA SER A 48 -7.17 12.78 -0.36
C SER A 48 -7.79 14.06 -0.90
N ASP A 49 -8.32 14.91 -0.01
CA ASP A 49 -8.76 16.27 -0.37
C ASP A 49 -7.57 17.19 -0.67
N SER A 50 -6.43 16.93 -0.03
CA SER A 50 -5.23 17.78 -0.14
C SER A 50 -4.39 17.48 -1.36
N MET A 51 -4.54 16.30 -1.97
CA MET A 51 -3.81 15.90 -3.17
C MET A 51 -4.76 15.15 -4.13
N PRO A 52 -5.37 15.87 -5.09
CA PRO A 52 -6.29 15.28 -6.06
C PRO A 52 -5.70 14.04 -6.75
N GLY A 53 -6.48 12.96 -6.77
CA GLY A 53 -6.09 11.68 -7.39
C GLY A 53 -5.26 10.76 -6.50
N LEU A 54 -4.84 11.20 -5.31
CA LEU A 54 -4.17 10.34 -4.33
C LEU A 54 -5.19 9.61 -3.46
N VAL A 55 -5.05 8.29 -3.33
CA VAL A 55 -5.78 7.52 -2.31
C VAL A 55 -5.23 7.90 -0.94
N GLU A 56 -6.11 8.27 -0.02
CA GLU A 56 -5.71 8.56 1.37
C GLU A 56 -5.78 7.30 2.22
N THR A 57 -6.90 6.57 2.16
CA THR A 57 -7.18 5.43 3.03
C THR A 57 -7.72 4.25 2.23
N SER A 58 -7.20 3.06 2.46
CA SER A 58 -7.61 1.82 1.79
C SER A 58 -7.46 0.59 2.69
N ASN A 59 -8.16 -0.48 2.34
CA ASN A 59 -7.85 -1.83 2.82
C ASN A 59 -7.59 -2.79 1.65
N ASN A 60 -6.80 -3.82 1.89
CA ASN A 60 -6.68 -4.97 1.01
C ASN A 60 -6.88 -6.26 1.83
N LEU A 61 -7.96 -6.99 1.57
CA LEU A 61 -8.16 -8.37 2.05
C LEU A 61 -7.24 -9.28 1.22
N ALA A 62 -6.05 -9.52 1.75
CA ALA A 62 -4.93 -10.11 1.04
C ALA A 62 -5.01 -11.63 0.91
N SER A 63 -5.57 -12.32 1.92
CA SER A 63 -5.70 -13.77 1.88
C SER A 63 -6.80 -14.29 2.80
N VAL A 64 -7.39 -15.41 2.39
CA VAL A 64 -8.28 -16.25 3.20
C VAL A 64 -7.75 -17.67 3.12
N ALA A 65 -7.41 -18.26 4.26
CA ALA A 65 -6.86 -19.61 4.34
C ALA A 65 -7.52 -20.40 5.46
N THR A 66 -7.76 -21.70 5.23
CA THR A 66 -8.14 -22.63 6.31
C THR A 66 -6.90 -23.39 6.77
N ILE A 67 -6.49 -23.20 8.02
CA ILE A 67 -5.28 -23.80 8.61
C ILE A 67 -5.66 -24.42 9.95
N ALA A 68 -5.41 -25.72 10.11
CA ALA A 68 -5.62 -26.46 11.37
C ALA A 68 -7.01 -26.21 12.01
N GLY A 69 -8.07 -26.24 11.20
CA GLY A 69 -9.45 -26.06 11.66
C GLY A 69 -9.86 -24.61 11.95
N LYS A 70 -9.01 -23.62 11.64
CA LYS A 70 -9.31 -22.19 11.76
C LYS A 70 -9.31 -21.53 10.40
N VAL A 71 -10.19 -20.54 10.21
CA VAL A 71 -10.11 -19.63 9.07
C VAL A 71 -9.25 -18.44 9.47
N LYS A 72 -8.15 -18.23 8.75
CA LYS A 72 -7.28 -17.06 8.90
C LYS A 72 -7.56 -16.11 7.73
N ILE A 73 -7.93 -14.89 8.07
CA ILE A 73 -8.13 -13.79 7.12
C ILE A 73 -7.05 -12.76 7.41
N SER A 74 -6.40 -12.25 6.38
CA SER A 74 -5.35 -11.23 6.54
C SER A 74 -5.68 -10.03 5.68
N CYS A 75 -5.69 -8.86 6.32
CA CYS A 75 -5.96 -7.57 5.72
C CYS A 75 -4.75 -6.66 5.88
N LEU A 76 -4.54 -5.75 4.93
CA LEU A 76 -3.53 -4.71 5.02
C LEU A 76 -4.18 -3.34 4.87
N LEU A 77 -4.31 -2.65 6.00
CA LEU A 77 -4.84 -1.31 6.08
C LEU A 77 -3.73 -0.31 5.76
N ARG A 78 -4.09 0.75 5.04
CA ARG A 78 -3.17 1.84 4.72
C ARG A 78 -3.91 3.16 4.87
N SER A 79 -3.26 4.12 5.52
CA SER A 79 -3.67 5.51 5.41
C SER A 79 -2.46 6.45 5.47
N SER A 80 -2.53 7.58 4.78
CA SER A 80 -1.62 8.72 5.02
C SER A 80 -2.00 9.54 6.25
N VAL A 81 -3.14 9.26 6.89
CA VAL A 81 -3.64 9.91 8.11
C VAL A 81 -3.86 8.85 9.18
N ASP A 82 -3.11 8.93 10.29
CA ASP A 82 -3.15 7.88 11.32
C ASP A 82 -4.53 7.71 11.96
N SER A 83 -5.25 8.80 12.24
CA SER A 83 -6.62 8.69 12.79
C SER A 83 -7.61 8.01 11.85
N ALA A 84 -7.44 8.14 10.53
CA ALA A 84 -8.27 7.46 9.54
C ALA A 84 -7.92 5.96 9.42
N LYS A 85 -6.65 5.60 9.64
CA LYS A 85 -6.21 4.20 9.74
C LYS A 85 -6.83 3.53 10.97
N ASP A 86 -6.84 4.23 12.11
CA ASP A 86 -7.39 3.72 13.36
C ASP A 86 -8.92 3.54 13.28
N ASP A 87 -9.64 4.47 12.64
CA ASP A 87 -11.07 4.34 12.36
C ASP A 87 -11.37 3.14 11.45
N LEU A 88 -10.60 2.97 10.37
CA LEU A 88 -10.73 1.81 9.49
C LEU A 88 -10.44 0.49 10.24
N ALA A 89 -9.46 0.48 11.13
CA ALA A 89 -9.17 -0.68 11.97
C ALA A 89 -10.36 -1.03 12.88
N ALA A 90 -10.97 -0.04 13.53
CA ALA A 90 -12.16 -0.23 14.34
C ALA A 90 -13.35 -0.76 13.53
N MET A 91 -13.53 -0.26 12.30
CA MET A 91 -14.58 -0.74 11.38
C MET A 91 -14.37 -2.21 11.00
N LEU A 92 -13.14 -2.59 10.62
CA LEU A 92 -12.82 -3.98 10.31
C LEU A 92 -13.00 -4.89 11.53
N SER A 93 -12.48 -4.49 12.69
CA SER A 93 -12.65 -5.25 13.94
C SER A 93 -14.11 -5.48 14.24
N SER A 94 -14.95 -4.45 14.13
CA SER A 94 -16.40 -4.56 14.35
C SER A 94 -17.06 -5.62 13.46
N VAL A 95 -16.71 -5.66 12.16
CA VAL A 95 -17.28 -6.65 11.22
C VAL A 95 -16.89 -8.08 11.61
N PHE A 96 -15.63 -8.31 11.94
CA PHE A 96 -15.13 -9.66 12.24
C PHE A 96 -15.51 -10.13 13.66
N GLU A 97 -15.55 -9.24 14.64
CA GLU A 97 -16.01 -9.54 16.00
C GLU A 97 -17.50 -9.90 16.02
N LEU A 98 -18.34 -9.21 15.22
CA LEU A 98 -19.76 -9.59 15.04
C LEU A 98 -19.93 -10.98 14.43
N ALA A 99 -18.95 -11.46 13.66
CA ALA A 99 -18.91 -12.81 13.13
C ALA A 99 -18.31 -13.84 14.11
N GLY A 100 -17.91 -13.41 15.31
CA GLY A 100 -17.32 -14.25 16.35
C GLY A 100 -15.83 -14.54 16.17
N ALA A 101 -15.12 -13.77 15.34
CA ALA A 101 -13.68 -13.90 15.15
C ALA A 101 -12.88 -13.12 16.21
N ASP A 102 -11.68 -13.60 16.51
CA ASP A 102 -10.66 -12.85 17.23
C ASP A 102 -9.88 -11.97 16.25
N VAL A 103 -9.72 -10.69 16.57
CA VAL A 103 -9.07 -9.71 15.68
C VAL A 103 -7.79 -9.21 16.33
N GLN A 104 -6.67 -9.40 15.63
CA GLN A 104 -5.37 -8.89 16.02
C GLN A 104 -4.94 -7.78 15.05
N LEU A 105 -4.63 -6.61 15.61
CA LEU A 105 -4.05 -5.49 14.89
C LEU A 105 -2.56 -5.42 15.24
N ASP A 106 -1.69 -5.53 14.25
CA ASP A 106 -0.24 -5.46 14.42
C ASP A 106 0.44 -4.70 13.26
N GLY A 107 1.77 -4.55 13.35
CA GLY A 107 2.58 -4.00 12.25
C GLY A 107 2.30 -2.54 11.89
N GLY A 108 1.65 -1.78 12.77
CA GLY A 108 1.33 -0.38 12.53
C GLY A 108 2.58 0.47 12.30
N TYR A 109 2.56 1.28 11.23
CA TYR A 109 3.59 2.27 10.93
C TYR A 109 2.94 3.61 10.54
N PRO A 110 3.60 4.76 10.79
CA PRO A 110 3.05 6.08 10.51
C PRO A 110 3.14 6.42 9.01
N GLY A 111 2.25 7.31 8.57
CA GLY A 111 2.36 7.93 7.25
C GLY A 111 3.55 8.89 7.15
N TRP A 112 3.99 9.19 5.93
CA TRP A 112 4.98 10.25 5.66
C TRP A 112 4.30 11.41 4.93
N LYS A 113 4.02 12.49 5.66
CA LYS A 113 3.38 13.69 5.09
C LYS A 113 4.38 14.46 4.23
N PRO A 114 4.04 14.84 2.98
CA PRO A 114 4.90 15.68 2.15
C PRO A 114 5.18 17.05 2.79
N ASN A 115 6.43 17.51 2.71
CA ASN A 115 6.85 18.87 3.07
C ASN A 115 7.28 19.63 1.81
N MET A 116 6.39 20.48 1.28
CA MET A 116 6.66 21.26 0.06
C MET A 116 7.68 22.38 0.27
N ASP A 117 7.95 22.74 1.53
CA ASP A 117 8.95 23.75 1.89
C ASP A 117 10.35 23.18 2.09
N SER A 118 10.50 21.86 1.97
CA SER A 118 11.76 21.13 2.08
C SER A 118 12.89 21.75 1.24
N PRO A 119 13.99 22.18 1.88
CA PRO A 119 15.19 22.63 1.17
C PRO A 119 15.76 21.58 0.20
N ILE A 120 15.84 20.31 0.61
CA ILE A 120 16.36 19.24 -0.25
C ILE A 120 15.45 18.99 -1.45
N LEU A 121 14.13 19.09 -1.29
CA LEU A 121 13.17 18.99 -2.40
C LEU A 121 13.44 20.04 -3.48
N LYS A 122 13.49 21.32 -3.09
CA LYS A 122 13.76 22.43 -4.01
C LYS A 122 15.11 22.26 -4.70
N LYS A 123 16.14 21.89 -3.95
CA LYS A 123 17.49 21.67 -4.48
C LYS A 123 17.54 20.53 -5.49
N MET A 124 16.91 19.41 -5.19
CA MET A 124 16.86 18.25 -6.07
C MET A 124 16.07 18.52 -7.36
N GLN A 125 15.02 19.35 -7.31
CA GLN A 125 14.33 19.81 -8.53
C GLN A 125 15.26 20.60 -9.45
N ASP A 126 16.02 21.55 -8.90
CA ASP A 126 16.97 22.36 -9.67
C ASP A 126 18.07 21.51 -10.30
N ILE A 127 18.63 20.55 -9.55
CA ILE A 127 19.66 19.65 -10.04
C ILE A 127 19.10 18.78 -11.17
N TYR A 128 17.90 18.23 -11.01
CA TYR A 128 17.27 17.41 -12.04
C TYR A 128 16.97 18.21 -13.31
N GLN A 129 16.52 19.46 -13.17
CA GLN A 129 16.34 20.39 -14.30
C GLN A 129 17.66 20.66 -15.03
N LYS A 130 18.77 20.87 -14.30
CA LYS A 130 20.10 21.08 -14.90
C LYS A 130 20.61 19.84 -15.64
N LEU A 131 20.41 18.65 -15.08
CA LEU A 131 20.89 17.40 -15.68
C LEU A 131 20.06 16.96 -16.89
N TYR A 132 18.74 17.14 -16.83
CA TYR A 132 17.81 16.49 -17.76
C TYR A 132 16.85 17.46 -18.48
N GLY A 133 16.97 18.76 -18.25
CA GLY A 133 16.20 19.79 -18.95
C GLY A 133 14.71 19.83 -18.58
N LYS A 134 14.28 19.11 -17.54
CA LYS A 134 12.88 19.06 -17.10
C LYS A 134 12.75 19.03 -15.58
N ILE A 135 11.64 19.56 -15.07
CA ILE A 135 11.31 19.50 -13.64
C ILE A 135 10.76 18.09 -13.35
N PRO A 136 11.26 17.40 -12.30
CA PRO A 136 10.74 16.10 -11.94
C PRO A 136 9.33 16.24 -11.35
N GLU A 137 8.48 15.24 -11.59
CA GLU A 137 7.15 15.18 -10.98
C GLU A 137 7.29 14.94 -9.48
N ILE A 138 6.66 15.81 -8.67
CA ILE A 138 6.53 15.59 -7.23
C ILE A 138 5.29 14.75 -7.00
N LYS A 139 5.46 13.60 -6.34
CA LYS A 139 4.35 12.68 -6.03
C LYS A 139 4.41 12.22 -4.59
N ALA A 140 3.23 11.97 -4.03
CA ALA A 140 3.08 11.04 -2.92
C ALA A 140 2.63 9.68 -3.49
N ILE A 141 2.98 8.60 -2.79
CA ILE A 141 2.56 7.25 -3.16
C ILE A 141 1.67 6.67 -2.06
N HIS A 142 0.62 5.96 -2.45
CA HIS A 142 -0.21 5.19 -1.51
C HIS A 142 0.44 3.83 -1.23
N ALA A 143 1.61 3.87 -0.60
CA ALA A 143 2.42 2.73 -0.22
C ALA A 143 3.21 3.04 1.07
N GLY A 144 3.83 2.01 1.66
CA GLY A 144 4.72 2.20 2.81
C GLY A 144 6.11 2.59 2.34
N LEU A 145 6.67 3.66 2.93
CA LEU A 145 8.08 4.01 2.85
C LEU A 145 8.62 4.16 4.26
N GLU A 146 9.86 3.74 4.47
CA GLU A 146 10.55 3.85 5.76
C GLU A 146 10.72 5.31 6.21
N CYS A 147 10.61 6.29 5.30
CA CYS A 147 10.58 7.72 5.63
C CYS A 147 9.53 8.08 6.69
N GLY A 148 8.40 7.35 6.76
CA GLY A 148 7.40 7.57 7.82
C GLY A 148 7.98 7.22 9.20
N LEU A 149 8.61 6.04 9.31
CA LEU A 149 9.27 5.59 10.55
C LEU A 149 10.45 6.48 10.91
N LEU A 150 11.32 6.80 9.93
CA LEU A 150 12.50 7.64 10.15
C LEU A 150 12.11 9.05 10.59
N GLY A 151 11.08 9.66 9.98
CA GLY A 151 10.58 10.97 10.36
C GLY A 151 9.92 10.99 11.74
N GLY A 152 9.29 9.89 12.16
CA GLY A 152 8.76 9.75 13.51
C GLY A 152 9.85 9.76 14.58
N VAL A 153 11.01 9.16 14.29
CA VAL A 153 12.17 9.12 15.21
C VAL A 153 13.01 10.39 15.12
N TYR A 154 13.21 10.92 13.91
CA TYR A 154 14.02 12.10 13.62
C TYR A 154 13.18 13.23 13.03
N PRO A 155 12.37 13.93 13.85
CA PRO A 155 11.37 14.88 13.36
C PRO A 155 11.95 16.11 12.65
N ASN A 156 13.24 16.38 12.84
CA ASN A 156 13.94 17.53 12.27
C ASN A 156 14.75 17.18 11.00
N TRP A 157 14.67 15.94 10.51
CA TRP A 157 15.34 15.58 9.26
C TRP A 157 14.57 16.13 8.06
N ASP A 158 15.33 16.77 7.16
CA ASP A 158 14.84 17.09 5.82
C ASP A 158 15.06 15.87 4.92
N MET A 159 13.97 15.24 4.48
CA MET A 159 13.99 13.92 3.84
C MET A 159 13.37 13.96 2.45
N ILE A 160 13.89 13.09 1.58
CA ILE A 160 13.42 12.92 0.20
C ILE A 160 13.59 11.44 -0.20
N SER A 161 12.66 10.94 -1.02
CA SER A 161 12.74 9.62 -1.62
C SER A 161 12.76 9.74 -3.14
N PHE A 162 13.68 9.02 -3.77
CA PHE A 162 13.86 8.98 -5.22
C PHE A 162 14.59 7.68 -5.60
N GLY A 163 14.44 7.23 -6.84
CA GLY A 163 15.04 5.97 -7.28
C GLY A 163 14.90 5.73 -8.77
N PRO A 164 15.52 4.66 -9.30
CA PRO A 164 15.36 4.24 -10.68
C PRO A 164 13.95 3.68 -10.93
N THR A 165 13.60 3.46 -12.20
CA THR A 165 12.34 2.81 -12.55
C THR A 165 12.43 1.31 -12.33
N ILE A 166 11.63 0.81 -11.38
CA ILE A 166 11.42 -0.61 -11.10
C ILE A 166 9.97 -0.94 -11.44
N ARG A 167 9.73 -2.09 -12.08
CA ARG A 167 8.38 -2.56 -12.44
C ARG A 167 8.11 -3.92 -11.80
N SER A 168 6.87 -4.09 -11.36
CA SER A 168 6.38 -5.30 -10.68
C SER A 168 7.22 -5.73 -9.48
N PRO A 169 7.63 -4.81 -8.56
CA PRO A 169 8.32 -5.22 -7.35
C PRO A 169 7.44 -6.19 -6.56
N HIS A 170 8.08 -7.12 -5.84
CA HIS A 170 7.41 -8.18 -5.06
C HIS A 170 6.72 -9.28 -5.89
N SER A 171 6.95 -9.34 -7.20
CA SER A 171 6.56 -10.50 -8.02
C SER A 171 7.78 -11.15 -8.69
N PRO A 172 7.67 -12.40 -9.16
CA PRO A 172 8.70 -13.01 -10.00
C PRO A 172 8.97 -12.25 -11.31
N ASP A 173 8.11 -11.32 -11.71
CA ASP A 173 8.26 -10.45 -12.90
C ASP A 173 9.03 -9.15 -12.60
N GLU A 174 9.56 -9.01 -11.38
CA GLU A 174 10.31 -7.85 -10.93
C GLU A 174 11.48 -7.55 -11.86
N ARG A 175 11.58 -6.30 -12.32
CA ARG A 175 12.64 -5.86 -13.22
C ARG A 175 12.96 -4.38 -13.04
N VAL A 176 14.23 -4.06 -13.22
CA VAL A 176 14.75 -2.68 -13.17
C VAL A 176 15.12 -2.21 -14.58
N ASN A 177 14.79 -0.95 -14.89
CA ASN A 177 15.21 -0.33 -16.14
C ASN A 177 16.66 0.18 -16.01
N ILE A 178 17.58 -0.47 -16.73
CA ILE A 178 19.03 -0.20 -16.69
C ILE A 178 19.36 1.26 -17.01
N GLU A 179 18.73 1.87 -18.03
CA GLU A 179 18.99 3.27 -18.40
C GLU A 179 18.65 4.23 -17.25
N THR A 180 17.59 3.92 -16.50
CA THR A 180 17.17 4.76 -15.37
C THR A 180 18.06 4.57 -14.13
N VAL A 181 18.81 3.47 -14.04
CA VAL A 181 19.82 3.28 -12.99
C VAL A 181 20.96 4.29 -13.16
N GLN A 182 21.44 4.49 -14.40
CA GLN A 182 22.47 5.50 -14.67
C GLN A 182 21.97 6.90 -14.33
N LYS A 183 20.73 7.25 -14.74
CA LYS A 183 20.12 8.54 -14.41
C LYS A 183 19.98 8.76 -12.90
N PHE A 184 19.57 7.72 -12.18
CA PHE A 184 19.50 7.75 -10.71
C PHE A 184 20.89 8.01 -10.11
N TRP A 185 21.91 7.30 -10.58
CA TRP A 185 23.28 7.45 -10.10
C TRP A 185 23.83 8.86 -10.32
N ASP A 186 23.70 9.38 -11.54
CA ASP A 186 24.18 10.73 -11.88
C ASP A 186 23.47 11.79 -11.05
N PHE A 187 22.16 11.60 -10.80
CA PHE A 187 21.36 12.50 -9.99
C PHE A 187 21.72 12.45 -8.50
N LEU A 188 21.97 11.25 -7.96
CA LEU A 188 22.46 11.05 -6.60
C LEU A 188 23.82 11.76 -6.41
N VAL A 189 24.76 11.51 -7.31
CA VAL A 189 26.11 12.11 -7.25
C VAL A 189 26.05 13.63 -7.36
N ALA A 190 25.22 14.17 -8.26
CA ALA A 190 25.05 15.62 -8.40
C ALA A 190 24.43 16.23 -7.13
N THR A 191 23.42 15.58 -6.55
CA THR A 191 22.81 16.00 -5.27
C THR A 191 23.83 16.03 -4.14
N LEU A 192 24.68 15.01 -4.02
CA LEU A 192 25.72 14.96 -2.99
C LEU A 192 26.83 16.01 -3.17
N LYS A 193 27.10 16.46 -4.39
CA LYS A 193 28.05 17.55 -4.66
C LYS A 193 27.49 18.93 -4.33
N ASP A 194 26.17 19.08 -4.36
CA ASP A 194 25.47 20.34 -4.23
C ASP A 194 24.39 20.23 -3.14
N VAL A 195 24.77 19.75 -1.95
CA VAL A 195 23.87 19.61 -0.80
C VAL A 195 23.48 21.01 -0.28
N PRO A 196 22.23 21.25 0.14
CA PRO A 196 21.84 22.51 0.77
C PRO A 196 22.74 22.85 1.96
N VAL A 197 23.18 24.10 2.05
CA VAL A 197 23.90 24.59 3.23
C VAL A 197 22.90 24.67 4.39
N LYS A 198 23.29 24.17 5.56
CA LYS A 198 22.48 24.21 6.79
C LYS A 198 22.27 25.64 7.28
#